data_AF-A0A1F5ZA07-F1
#
_entry.id   AF-A0A1F5ZA07-F1
#
_cell.length_a   1.000
_cell.length_b   1.000
_cell.length_c   1.000
_cell.angle_alpha   90.00
_cell.angle_beta   90.00
_cell.angle_gamma   90.00
#
_symmetry.space_group_name_H-M   'P 1'
#
loop_
_entity.id
_entity.type
_entity.pdbx_description
1 polymer ?
#
loop_
_entity_poly.entity_id
_entity_poly.type
_entity_poly.pdbx_seq_one_letter_code
_entity_poly.pdbx_strand_id
1 'polypeptide(L)'
;MNQQLVAVNTIMTQTGGYYMAIDRLSHRDTSELTTETQAEHFNGDYPQMSLVVYAPLVIFAVLFVSAYLILAAFRIRSFHRLTTMLILVIFAASVPFVLNSIQNGISFMPKASNLDIPHNIEISQTDQSSLSVQWLTDDWVYGAVKYCQKPCSLDGAIVKYADNGIQTKRHRTILTGLIQSADYQFIILSGTRWFDNNGLPLEFRLTGN
;
A
#
# COMPACT_ATOMS: atom_id res chain seq x y z
N MET A 1 -4.03 54.93 54.34
CA MET A 1 -3.96 53.51 53.90
C MET A 1 -3.85 53.55 52.38
N ASN A 2 -2.65 53.48 51.76
CA ASN A 2 -1.84 52.27 51.46
C ASN A 2 -2.76 51.15 50.89
N GLN A 3 -2.62 50.60 49.68
CA GLN A 3 -1.46 50.34 48.81
C GLN A 3 -1.89 50.00 47.35
N GLN A 4 -1.02 50.39 46.41
CA GLN A 4 -0.52 49.70 45.19
C GLN A 4 -1.42 49.24 44.02
N LEU A 5 -1.01 49.75 42.84
CA LEU A 5 -1.08 49.16 41.50
C LEU A 5 -0.43 47.77 41.45
N VAL A 6 -1.04 46.82 40.72
CA VAL A 6 -0.32 45.77 40.00
C VAL A 6 -1.00 45.56 38.64
N ALA A 7 -0.28 45.92 37.57
CA ALA A 7 -0.50 45.40 36.24
C ALA A 7 -0.09 43.92 36.23
N VAL A 8 -0.91 43.04 35.66
CA VAL A 8 -0.46 41.70 35.28
C VAL A 8 -0.54 41.59 33.76
N ASN A 9 0.65 41.52 33.19
CA ASN A 9 0.95 41.36 31.78
C ASN A 9 0.32 40.10 31.18
N THR A 10 -0.04 40.25 29.91
CA THR A 10 -0.14 39.23 28.89
C THR A 10 0.91 38.13 29.03
N ILE A 11 0.47 36.87 29.02
CA ILE A 11 1.23 35.81 28.36
C ILE A 11 0.26 35.10 27.41
N MET A 12 0.19 35.60 26.17
CA MET A 12 -0.06 34.71 25.05
C MET A 12 1.17 33.79 24.98
N THR A 13 1.08 32.58 25.51
CA THR A 13 2.02 31.52 25.14
C THR A 13 1.68 31.10 23.72
N GLN A 14 2.28 31.82 22.79
CA GLN A 14 2.54 31.43 21.42
C GLN A 14 3.53 30.24 21.48
N THR A 15 3.00 29.02 21.61
CA THR A 15 3.79 27.79 21.53
C THR A 15 3.27 26.96 20.36
N GLY A 16 4.01 27.06 19.26
CA GLY A 16 4.11 26.20 18.08
C GLY A 16 2.91 25.34 17.71
N GLY A 17 2.09 25.82 16.76
CA GLY A 17 1.02 25.06 16.13
C GLY A 17 1.53 23.97 15.19
N TYR A 18 1.67 22.74 15.70
CA TYR A 18 2.07 21.56 14.90
C TYR A 18 0.95 20.54 14.69
N TYR A 19 -0.29 20.87 15.04
CA TYR A 19 -1.43 20.01 14.73
C TYR A 19 -1.81 20.18 13.25
N MET A 20 -1.22 19.36 12.37
CA MET A 20 -1.78 19.17 11.04
C MET A 20 -2.82 18.07 11.11
N ALA A 21 -4.08 18.45 11.18
CA ALA A 21 -5.20 17.54 10.94
C ALA A 21 -5.32 17.35 9.42
N ILE A 22 -5.02 16.14 8.94
CA ILE A 22 -5.12 15.81 7.51
C ILE A 22 -6.40 15.05 7.31
N ASP A 23 -7.34 15.69 6.64
CA ASP A 23 -8.74 15.25 6.59
C ASP A 23 -8.94 14.07 5.61
N ARG A 24 -8.07 13.90 4.59
CA ARG A 24 -8.17 12.79 3.63
C ARG A 24 -6.81 12.39 3.06
N LEU A 25 -6.54 11.08 2.98
CA LEU A 25 -5.40 10.51 2.26
C LEU A 25 -5.83 9.79 0.98
N SER A 26 -4.98 9.84 -0.04
CA SER A 26 -5.07 9.07 -1.28
C SER A 26 -4.32 7.76 -1.15
N HIS A 27 -4.71 6.76 -1.93
CA HIS A 27 -4.02 5.49 -2.01
C HIS A 27 -2.84 5.57 -2.98
N ARG A 28 -1.70 4.94 -2.64
CA ARG A 28 -0.58 4.77 -3.56
C ARG A 28 -0.62 3.38 -4.20
N ASP A 29 -1.22 3.29 -5.39
CA ASP A 29 -1.07 2.13 -6.26
C ASP A 29 0.35 2.16 -6.85
N THR A 30 1.18 1.19 -6.46
CA THR A 30 2.50 0.98 -7.10
C THR A 30 2.29 0.20 -8.39
N SER A 31 1.76 0.88 -9.41
CA SER A 31 1.90 0.57 -10.84
C SER A 31 1.32 1.76 -11.62
N GLU A 32 2.14 2.38 -12.45
CA GLU A 32 1.74 3.49 -13.33
C GLU A 32 0.49 3.13 -14.13
N LEU A 33 -0.56 3.95 -14.01
CA LEU A 33 -1.58 4.09 -15.04
C LEU A 33 -2.15 5.52 -15.00
N THR A 34 -1.56 6.37 -15.84
CA THR A 34 -2.10 7.67 -16.24
C THR A 34 -3.58 7.54 -16.60
N THR A 35 -4.44 8.20 -15.84
CA THR A 35 -5.87 8.34 -16.12
C THR A 35 -6.13 9.80 -16.46
N GLU A 36 -6.20 10.13 -17.76
CA GLU A 36 -6.90 11.32 -18.22
C GLU A 36 -8.33 10.90 -18.58
N THR A 37 -9.30 11.37 -17.79
CA THR A 37 -10.73 11.27 -18.13
C THR A 37 -11.18 12.64 -18.62
N GLN A 38 -11.06 12.91 -19.92
CA GLN A 38 -11.89 13.90 -20.60
C GLN A 38 -13.12 13.18 -21.17
N ALA A 39 -14.30 13.75 -20.91
CA ALA A 39 -15.55 13.29 -21.48
C ALA A 39 -15.60 13.64 -22.97
N GLU A 40 -15.17 12.70 -23.82
CA GLU A 40 -15.36 12.79 -25.27
C GLU A 40 -16.65 12.10 -25.72
N HIS A 41 -17.30 12.76 -26.66
CA HIS A 41 -18.44 12.30 -27.44
C HIS A 41 -18.23 10.85 -27.90
N PHE A 42 -19.16 9.95 -27.58
CA PHE A 42 -19.11 8.55 -28.00
C PHE A 42 -19.34 8.43 -29.52
N ASN A 43 -18.27 8.57 -30.29
CA ASN A 43 -18.17 8.02 -31.64
C ASN A 43 -17.62 6.61 -31.51
N GLY A 44 -18.39 5.63 -31.97
CA GLY A 44 -18.07 4.21 -31.86
C GLY A 44 -16.88 3.81 -32.73
N ASP A 45 -15.67 4.11 -32.26
CA ASP A 45 -14.44 3.44 -32.70
C ASP A 45 -14.01 2.49 -31.59
N TYR A 46 -14.30 1.21 -31.81
CA TYR A 46 -13.88 0.14 -30.92
C TYR A 46 -12.35 0.09 -30.88
N PRO A 47 -11.71 0.15 -29.70
CA PRO A 47 -10.28 0.02 -29.60
C PRO A 47 -9.90 -1.36 -30.14
N GLN A 48 -9.07 -1.39 -31.17
CA GLN A 48 -8.51 -2.63 -31.69
C GLN A 48 -7.64 -3.25 -30.60
N MET A 49 -8.23 -4.14 -29.80
CA MET A 49 -7.51 -4.89 -28.78
C MET A 49 -6.45 -5.72 -29.48
N SER A 50 -5.18 -5.41 -29.19
CA SER A 50 -4.04 -6.13 -29.75
C SER A 50 -4.14 -7.62 -29.41
N LEU A 51 -4.23 -8.45 -30.46
CA LEU A 51 -4.24 -9.92 -30.40
C LEU A 51 -3.10 -10.52 -29.56
N VAL A 52 -2.04 -9.74 -29.30
CA VAL A 52 -0.86 -10.13 -28.52
C VAL A 52 -1.22 -10.48 -27.07
N VAL A 53 -2.22 -9.82 -26.46
CA VAL A 53 -2.60 -10.09 -25.06
C VAL A 53 -3.18 -11.49 -24.89
N TYR A 54 -3.89 -12.00 -25.90
CA TYR A 54 -4.50 -13.33 -25.87
C TYR A 54 -3.62 -14.42 -26.49
N ALA A 55 -2.49 -14.05 -27.11
CA ALA A 55 -1.57 -15.02 -27.72
C ALA A 55 -1.17 -16.16 -26.77
N PRO A 56 -0.83 -15.93 -25.48
CA PRO A 56 -0.49 -17.01 -24.56
C PRO A 56 -1.66 -17.95 -24.28
N LEU A 57 -2.88 -17.38 -24.17
CA LEU A 57 -4.09 -18.13 -23.85
C LEU A 57 -4.58 -18.96 -25.04
N VAL A 58 -4.47 -18.42 -26.25
CA VAL A 58 -4.77 -19.14 -27.50
C VAL A 58 -3.76 -20.26 -27.73
N ILE A 59 -2.45 -19.99 -27.55
CA ILE A 59 -1.41 -21.02 -27.63
C ILE A 59 -1.67 -22.12 -26.58
N PHE A 60 -2.00 -21.74 -25.35
CA PHE A 60 -2.35 -22.70 -24.30
C PHE A 60 -3.57 -23.56 -24.67
N ALA A 61 -4.64 -22.95 -25.18
CA ALA A 61 -5.84 -23.67 -25.61
C ALA A 61 -5.53 -24.66 -26.75
N VAL A 62 -4.74 -24.24 -27.74
CA VAL A 62 -4.32 -25.11 -28.85
C VAL A 62 -3.44 -26.26 -28.37
N LEU A 63 -2.48 -25.99 -27.48
CA LEU A 63 -1.63 -27.02 -26.88
C LEU A 63 -2.44 -27.99 -26.02
N PHE A 64 -3.41 -27.48 -25.27
CA PHE A 64 -4.27 -28.31 -24.42
C PHE A 64 -5.17 -29.23 -25.26
N VAL A 65 -5.81 -28.69 -26.31
CA VAL A 65 -6.67 -29.48 -27.21
C VAL A 65 -5.84 -30.49 -28.00
N SER A 66 -4.68 -30.10 -28.54
CA SER A 66 -3.82 -31.04 -29.26
C SER A 66 -3.27 -32.15 -28.34
N ALA A 67 -2.82 -31.81 -27.13
CA ALA A 67 -2.40 -32.79 -26.14
C ALA A 67 -3.56 -33.74 -25.78
N TYR A 68 -4.78 -33.21 -25.59
CA TYR A 68 -5.97 -34.01 -25.29
C TYR A 68 -6.32 -34.96 -26.44
N LEU A 69 -6.25 -34.50 -27.70
CA LEU A 69 -6.49 -35.34 -28.87
C LEU A 69 -5.43 -36.43 -29.03
N ILE A 70 -4.16 -36.10 -28.79
CA ILE A 70 -3.05 -37.05 -28.75
C ILE A 70 -3.29 -38.08 -27.64
N LEU A 71 -3.68 -37.64 -26.45
CA LEU A 71 -4.04 -38.49 -25.31
C LEU A 71 -5.22 -39.42 -25.64
N ALA A 72 -6.27 -38.90 -26.29
CA ALA A 72 -7.43 -39.67 -26.70
C ALA A 72 -7.09 -40.71 -27.78
N ALA A 73 -6.23 -40.37 -28.75
CA ALA A 73 -5.76 -41.27 -29.80
C ALA A 73 -4.86 -42.39 -29.23
N PHE A 74 -4.00 -42.08 -28.26
CA PHE A 74 -3.14 -43.07 -27.61
C PHE A 74 -3.82 -43.85 -26.46
N ARG A 75 -5.02 -43.43 -26.02
CA ARG A 75 -5.80 -44.05 -24.94
C ARG A 75 -6.12 -45.53 -25.17
N ILE A 76 -6.04 -45.99 -26.42
CA ILE A 76 -6.35 -47.38 -26.78
C ILE A 76 -5.16 -48.34 -26.65
N ARG A 77 -3.90 -47.87 -26.54
CA ARG A 77 -2.73 -48.78 -26.65
C ARG A 77 -1.74 -48.82 -25.49
N SER A 78 -1.70 -47.85 -24.57
CA SER A 78 -0.91 -48.03 -23.33
C SER A 78 -1.27 -47.04 -22.22
N PHE A 79 -2.13 -47.46 -21.30
CA PHE A 79 -2.59 -46.65 -20.17
C PHE A 79 -1.43 -46.21 -19.23
N HIS A 80 -0.40 -47.04 -19.07
CA HIS A 80 0.73 -46.75 -18.18
C HIS A 80 1.73 -45.71 -18.69
N ARG A 81 1.86 -45.50 -20.01
CA ARG A 81 2.79 -44.50 -20.56
C ARG A 81 2.19 -43.09 -20.59
N LEU A 82 0.86 -43.00 -20.61
CA LEU A 82 0.15 -41.72 -20.61
C LEU A 82 0.11 -41.09 -19.22
N THR A 83 -0.07 -41.89 -18.17
CA THR A 83 -0.04 -41.39 -16.79
C THR A 83 1.33 -40.83 -16.42
N THR A 84 2.43 -41.47 -16.85
CA THR A 84 3.79 -40.97 -16.58
C THR A 84 4.07 -39.64 -17.29
N MET A 85 3.61 -39.47 -18.54
CA MET A 85 3.79 -38.22 -19.26
C MET A 85 2.95 -37.09 -18.67
N LEU A 86 1.71 -37.36 -18.26
CA LEU A 86 0.84 -36.35 -17.63
C LEU A 86 1.45 -35.82 -16.33
N ILE A 87 1.95 -36.71 -15.47
CA ILE A 87 2.60 -36.31 -14.21
C ILE A 87 3.85 -35.47 -14.49
N LEU A 88 4.65 -35.86 -15.49
CA LEU A 88 5.85 -35.13 -15.88
C LEU A 88 5.54 -33.71 -16.40
N VAL A 89 4.48 -33.55 -17.19
CA VAL A 89 4.05 -32.23 -17.70
C VAL A 89 3.55 -31.33 -16.57
N ILE A 90 2.77 -31.86 -15.63
CA ILE A 90 2.27 -31.10 -14.46
C ILE A 90 3.45 -30.63 -13.60
N PHE A 91 4.43 -31.52 -13.36
CA PHE A 91 5.65 -31.16 -12.63
C PHE A 91 6.49 -30.12 -13.37
N ALA A 92 6.63 -30.23 -14.68
CA ALA A 92 7.37 -29.24 -15.47
C ALA A 92 6.67 -27.86 -15.47
N ALA A 93 5.33 -27.83 -15.44
CA ALA A 93 4.56 -26.59 -15.41
C ALA A 93 4.50 -25.93 -14.02
N SER A 94 4.66 -26.70 -12.93
CA SER A 94 4.57 -26.17 -11.57
C SER A 94 5.80 -25.34 -11.17
N VAL A 95 6.99 -25.70 -11.67
CA VAL A 95 8.25 -25.00 -11.37
C VAL A 95 8.19 -23.50 -11.74
N PRO A 96 7.89 -23.12 -13.00
CA PRO A 96 7.81 -21.70 -13.35
C PRO A 96 6.65 -20.98 -12.62
N PHE A 97 5.55 -21.68 -12.35
CA PHE A 97 4.41 -21.12 -11.63
C PHE A 97 4.75 -20.76 -10.17
N VAL A 98 5.47 -21.64 -9.48
CA VAL A 98 5.93 -21.40 -8.09
C VAL A 98 6.97 -20.29 -8.05
N LEU A 99 7.92 -20.28 -8.99
CA LEU A 99 8.93 -19.21 -9.07
C LEU A 99 8.28 -17.84 -9.33
N ASN A 100 7.31 -17.78 -10.24
CA ASN A 100 6.55 -16.57 -10.54
C ASN A 100 5.66 -16.13 -9.35
N SER A 101 5.13 -17.07 -8.57
CA SER A 101 4.33 -16.76 -7.37
C SER A 101 5.16 -16.25 -6.20
N ILE A 102 6.40 -16.73 -6.03
CA ILE A 102 7.31 -16.23 -4.99
C ILE A 102 7.78 -14.82 -5.34
N GLN A 103 8.07 -14.56 -6.62
CA GLN A 103 8.50 -13.24 -7.09
C GLN A 103 7.37 -12.20 -7.06
N ASN A 104 6.15 -12.60 -7.37
CA ASN A 104 5.00 -11.70 -7.45
C ASN A 104 4.08 -11.73 -6.23
N GLY A 105 4.52 -12.36 -5.14
CA GLY A 105 3.84 -12.45 -3.83
C GLY A 105 2.33 -12.48 -3.94
N ILE A 106 1.72 -13.66 -3.99
CA ILE A 106 0.28 -13.84 -4.19
C ILE A 106 -0.52 -13.05 -3.13
N SER A 107 -0.85 -11.81 -3.47
CA SER A 107 -1.57 -10.90 -2.61
C SER A 107 -3.05 -11.14 -2.89
N PHE A 108 -3.58 -12.20 -2.28
CA PHE A 108 -5.03 -12.35 -2.13
C PHE A 108 -5.52 -11.28 -1.17
N MET A 109 -5.60 -10.03 -1.65
CA MET A 109 -6.30 -8.95 -0.98
C MET A 109 -7.76 -8.98 -1.46
N PRO A 110 -8.71 -9.46 -0.64
CA PRO A 110 -10.12 -9.24 -0.93
C PRO A 110 -10.35 -7.73 -1.10
N LYS A 111 -10.82 -7.37 -2.29
CA LYS A 111 -11.02 -5.99 -2.74
C LYS A 111 -12.34 -5.45 -2.16
N ALA A 112 -12.28 -4.19 -1.74
CA ALA A 112 -13.38 -3.26 -1.48
C ALA A 112 -14.11 -3.31 -0.12
N SER A 113 -13.54 -2.57 0.82
CA SER A 113 -14.33 -1.72 1.72
C SER A 113 -13.57 -0.41 1.90
N ASN A 114 -14.21 0.75 1.68
CA ASN A 114 -13.58 2.07 1.90
C ASN A 114 -13.43 2.41 3.40
N LEU A 115 -13.72 1.46 4.29
CA LEU A 115 -13.72 1.64 5.74
C LEU A 115 -12.31 1.55 6.35
N ASP A 116 -11.32 1.12 5.58
CA ASP A 116 -9.90 1.09 5.96
C ASP A 116 -9.18 2.40 5.61
N ILE A 117 -9.87 3.44 5.11
CA ILE A 117 -9.23 4.72 4.76
C ILE A 117 -8.91 5.50 6.04
N PRO A 118 -7.63 5.86 6.28
CA PRO A 118 -7.24 6.72 7.39
C PRO A 118 -7.89 8.09 7.30
N HIS A 119 -8.46 8.54 8.40
CA HIS A 119 -8.98 9.90 8.56
C HIS A 119 -8.62 10.45 9.94
N ASN A 120 -8.79 11.76 10.14
CA ASN A 120 -8.43 12.47 11.37
C ASN A 120 -6.99 12.18 11.81
N ILE A 121 -6.03 12.34 10.88
CA ILE A 121 -4.63 12.09 11.18
C ILE A 121 -4.10 13.22 12.05
N GLU A 122 -3.52 12.87 13.17
CA GLU A 122 -2.90 13.78 14.12
C GLU A 122 -1.42 13.41 14.28
N ILE A 123 -0.57 14.42 14.20
CA ILE A 123 0.88 14.31 14.33
C ILE A 123 1.28 15.21 15.49
N SER A 124 1.94 14.65 16.51
CA SER A 124 2.38 15.41 17.68
C SER A 124 3.77 14.98 18.14
N GLN A 125 4.66 15.95 18.32
CA GLN A 125 5.98 15.68 18.88
C GLN A 125 5.84 15.24 20.33
N THR A 126 6.44 14.12 20.70
CA THR A 126 6.40 13.59 22.07
C THR A 126 7.65 14.04 22.84
N ASP A 127 8.83 13.93 22.22
CA ASP A 127 10.11 14.39 22.77
C ASP A 127 11.00 15.01 21.67
N GLN A 128 12.24 15.35 22.00
CA GLN A 128 13.22 15.87 21.05
C GLN A 128 13.62 14.90 19.93
N SER A 129 13.37 13.61 20.08
CA SER A 129 13.73 12.56 19.10
C SER A 129 12.58 11.59 18.81
N SER A 130 11.36 11.95 19.22
CA SER A 130 10.20 11.09 19.12
C SER A 130 8.95 11.86 18.70
N LEU A 131 8.10 11.22 17.90
CA LEU A 131 6.89 11.80 17.36
C LEU A 131 5.77 10.76 17.34
N SER A 132 4.58 11.16 17.77
CA SER A 132 3.36 10.35 17.78
C SER A 132 2.55 10.62 16.52
N VAL A 133 2.17 9.57 15.81
CA VAL A 133 1.22 9.61 14.69
C VAL A 133 -0.02 8.84 15.09
N GLN A 134 -1.19 9.47 14.97
CA GLN A 134 -2.48 8.91 15.31
C GLN A 134 -3.45 9.07 14.15
N TRP A 135 -4.33 8.10 13.93
CA TRP A 135 -5.39 8.19 12.93
C TRP A 135 -6.57 7.26 13.28
N LEU A 136 -7.69 7.46 12.60
CA LEU A 136 -8.91 6.67 12.75
C LEU A 136 -9.26 5.95 11.45
N THR A 137 -9.97 4.84 11.60
CA THR A 137 -10.55 4.02 10.53
C THR A 137 -11.97 3.59 10.95
N ASP A 138 -12.82 3.32 9.96
CA ASP A 138 -14.19 2.88 10.23
C ASP A 138 -14.28 1.38 10.51
N ASP A 139 -13.26 0.61 10.12
CA ASP A 139 -13.16 -0.84 10.35
C ASP A 139 -11.95 -1.24 11.20
N TRP A 140 -12.02 -2.43 11.80
CA TRP A 140 -10.93 -3.03 12.57
C TRP A 140 -9.84 -3.53 11.62
N VAL A 141 -8.78 -2.76 11.49
CA VAL A 141 -7.70 -3.05 10.55
C VAL A 141 -6.35 -2.97 11.22
N TYR A 142 -5.32 -3.52 10.59
CA TYR A 142 -3.94 -3.30 11.03
C TYR A 142 -3.46 -1.93 10.58
N GLY A 143 -2.60 -1.31 11.38
CA GLY A 143 -2.00 -0.01 11.09
C GLY A 143 -0.48 -0.05 11.13
N ALA A 144 0.18 0.71 10.25
CA ALA A 144 1.61 0.97 10.34
C ALA A 144 1.96 2.33 9.72
N VAL A 145 3.12 2.86 10.07
CA VAL A 145 3.70 4.04 9.41
C VAL A 145 5.03 3.62 8.79
N LYS A 146 5.22 3.98 7.53
CA LYS A 146 6.52 3.86 6.86
C LYS A 146 7.11 5.26 6.69
N TYR A 147 8.30 5.48 7.21
CA TYR A 147 8.93 6.81 7.25
C TYR A 147 10.43 6.76 6.97
N CYS A 148 10.96 7.86 6.43
CA CYS A 148 12.39 8.04 6.21
C CYS A 148 12.79 9.51 6.22
N GLN A 149 14.08 9.77 6.48
CA GLN A 149 14.66 11.11 6.44
C GLN A 149 14.94 11.52 5.00
N LYS A 150 14.50 12.71 4.60
CA LYS A 150 14.74 13.22 3.25
C LYS A 150 16.22 13.58 3.03
N PRO A 151 16.74 13.39 1.79
CA PRO A 151 16.11 12.70 0.67
C PRO A 151 16.18 11.17 0.83
N CYS A 152 15.07 10.47 0.57
CA CYS A 152 15.00 9.00 0.65
C CYS A 152 13.98 8.41 -0.32
N SER A 153 14.17 7.14 -0.70
CA SER A 153 13.09 6.32 -1.28
C SER A 153 12.32 5.61 -0.17
N LEU A 154 11.00 5.55 -0.31
CA LEU A 154 10.12 4.81 0.60
C LEU A 154 10.30 3.28 0.49
N ASP A 155 11.06 2.77 -0.49
CA ASP A 155 11.31 1.32 -0.63
C ASP A 155 12.29 0.80 0.43
N GLY A 156 13.20 1.64 0.93
CA GLY A 156 14.16 1.33 2.01
C GLY A 156 13.80 1.97 3.34
N ALA A 157 12.58 2.49 3.48
CA ALA A 157 12.15 3.24 4.66
C ALA A 157 11.83 2.34 5.86
N ILE A 158 11.88 2.93 7.06
CA ILE A 158 11.60 2.24 8.32
C ILE A 158 10.09 2.06 8.45
N VAL A 159 9.65 0.83 8.72
CA VAL A 159 8.24 0.52 9.01
C VAL A 159 8.04 0.34 10.51
N LYS A 160 7.06 1.05 11.07
CA LYS A 160 6.66 0.95 12.46
C LYS A 160 5.18 0.60 12.55
N TYR A 161 4.88 -0.59 13.07
CA TYR A 161 3.51 -1.01 13.33
C TYR A 161 2.86 -0.13 14.41
N ALA A 162 1.61 0.25 14.19
CA ALA A 162 0.77 0.89 15.19
C ALA A 162 0.22 -0.16 16.16
N ASP A 163 -0.02 0.27 17.41
CA ASP A 163 -0.69 -0.54 18.43
C ASP A 163 -0.07 -1.95 18.61
N ASN A 164 1.25 -2.05 18.44
CA ASN A 164 2.01 -3.30 18.48
C ASN A 164 1.51 -4.38 17.49
N GLY A 165 0.93 -3.96 16.36
CA GLY A 165 0.43 -4.86 15.31
C GLY A 165 -0.94 -5.47 15.62
N ILE A 166 -1.75 -4.83 16.46
CA ILE A 166 -3.13 -5.26 16.76
C ILE A 166 -4.11 -4.56 15.82
N GLN A 167 -5.21 -5.23 15.48
CA GLN A 167 -6.30 -4.60 14.74
C GLN A 167 -7.11 -3.66 15.64
N THR A 168 -7.34 -2.44 15.19
CA THR A 168 -8.10 -1.43 15.93
C THR A 168 -8.73 -0.44 14.95
N LYS A 169 -9.66 0.37 15.43
CA LYS A 169 -10.22 1.53 14.70
C LYS A 169 -9.50 2.83 15.00
N ARG A 170 -8.79 2.87 16.14
CA ARG A 170 -7.99 4.01 16.57
C ARG A 170 -6.56 3.56 16.63
N HIS A 171 -5.75 4.14 15.76
CA HIS A 171 -4.37 3.79 15.60
C HIS A 171 -3.46 4.79 16.27
N ARG A 172 -2.41 4.29 16.92
CA ARG A 172 -1.32 5.10 17.42
C ARG A 172 0.03 4.43 17.21
N THR A 173 1.00 5.21 16.75
CA THR A 173 2.40 4.79 16.69
C THR A 173 3.32 5.90 17.17
N ILE A 174 4.44 5.50 17.79
CA ILE A 174 5.50 6.41 18.22
C ILE A 174 6.73 6.11 17.37
N LEU A 175 7.10 7.09 16.56
CA LEU A 175 8.34 7.11 15.81
C LEU A 175 9.44 7.56 16.77
N THR A 176 10.57 6.85 16.80
CA THR A 176 11.68 7.10 17.74
C THR A 176 12.99 7.14 16.97
N GLY A 177 14.04 7.70 17.60
CA GLY A 177 15.37 7.81 17.00
C GLY A 177 15.43 8.84 15.87
N LEU A 178 14.56 9.86 15.93
CA LEU A 178 14.50 10.91 14.93
C LEU A 178 15.56 11.99 15.21
N ILE A 179 16.12 12.55 14.14
CA ILE A 179 17.14 13.61 14.18
C ILE A 179 16.43 14.97 14.18
N GLN A 180 16.82 15.83 15.12
CA GLN A 180 16.29 17.19 15.19
C GLN A 180 16.62 17.99 13.92
N SER A 181 15.72 18.90 13.55
CA SER A 181 15.88 19.77 12.37
C SER A 181 16.03 19.05 11.03
N ALA A 182 15.77 17.74 10.98
CA ALA A 182 15.72 16.98 9.74
C ALA A 182 14.28 16.89 9.22
N ASP A 183 14.15 16.93 7.89
CA ASP A 183 12.87 16.77 7.21
C ASP A 183 12.61 15.28 6.99
N TYR A 184 11.42 14.83 7.35
CA TYR A 184 10.98 13.45 7.20
C TYR A 184 9.78 13.38 6.29
N GLN A 185 9.65 12.24 5.62
CA GLN A 185 8.46 11.88 4.87
C GLN A 185 7.93 10.53 5.32
N PHE A 186 6.61 10.35 5.25
CA PHE A 186 5.95 9.12 5.63
C PHE A 186 4.67 8.84 4.85
N ILE A 187 4.24 7.58 4.92
CA ILE A 187 2.96 7.06 4.42
C ILE A 187 2.36 6.13 5.47
N ILE A 188 1.04 5.99 5.46
CA ILE A 188 0.30 5.19 6.46
C ILE A 188 -0.19 3.90 5.79
N LEU A 189 0.09 2.75 6.40
CA LEU A 189 -0.58 1.50 6.10
C LEU A 189 -1.86 1.44 6.92
N SER A 190 -2.96 1.14 6.24
CA SER A 190 -4.22 0.81 6.89
C SER A 190 -4.86 -0.38 6.19
N GLY A 191 -5.16 -1.41 6.97
CA GLY A 191 -5.55 -2.73 6.46
C GLY A 191 -4.41 -3.33 5.65
N THR A 192 -4.55 -3.29 4.33
CA THR A 192 -3.61 -3.86 3.37
C THR A 192 -3.04 -2.81 2.43
N ARG A 193 -3.42 -1.54 2.58
CA ARG A 193 -3.17 -0.46 1.63
C ARG A 193 -2.33 0.66 2.22
N TRP A 194 -1.41 1.20 1.42
CA TRP A 194 -0.62 2.37 1.77
C TRP A 194 -1.31 3.66 1.30
N PHE A 195 -1.33 4.65 2.17
CA PHE A 195 -2.00 5.93 2.00
C PHE A 195 -1.00 7.08 2.10
N ASP A 196 -1.11 8.02 1.17
CA ASP A 196 -0.34 9.24 1.01
C ASP A 196 -1.26 10.46 0.86
N ASN A 197 -0.72 11.65 0.65
CA ASN A 197 -1.50 12.85 0.37
C ASN A 197 -1.52 13.14 -1.13
N ASN A 198 -2.42 12.47 -1.86
CA ASN A 198 -2.65 12.67 -3.30
C ASN A 198 -1.37 12.50 -4.15
N GLY A 199 -0.64 11.40 -3.92
CA GLY A 199 0.61 11.09 -4.63
C GLY A 199 1.85 11.73 -4.02
N LEU A 200 1.70 12.58 -2.99
CA LEU A 200 2.82 13.12 -2.21
C LEU A 200 2.85 12.46 -0.82
N PRO A 201 4.02 11.95 -0.38
CA PRO A 201 4.18 11.53 1.01
C PRO A 201 3.84 12.66 1.98
N LEU A 202 3.37 12.27 3.16
CA LEU A 202 3.15 13.20 4.27
C LEU A 202 4.49 13.65 4.83
N GLU A 203 4.60 14.89 5.27
CA GLU A 203 5.88 15.47 5.70
C GLU A 203 5.81 16.03 7.11
N PHE A 204 6.91 15.92 7.83
CA PHE A 204 7.08 16.58 9.12
C PHE A 204 8.55 16.94 9.35
N ARG A 205 8.77 17.91 10.24
CA ARG A 205 10.10 18.32 10.70
C ARG A 205 10.06 18.44 12.21
N LEU A 206 11.09 17.93 12.87
CA LEU A 206 11.27 18.13 14.31
C LEU A 206 11.94 19.47 14.57
N THR A 207 11.34 20.29 15.43
CA THR A 207 12.02 21.45 15.98
C THR A 207 12.71 21.08 17.29
N GLY A 208 13.99 21.46 17.39
CA GLY A 208 14.68 21.51 18.67
C GLY A 208 14.01 22.56 19.56
N ASN A 209 13.77 22.19 20.81
CA ASN A 209 13.18 23.07 21.82
C ASN A 209 14.28 23.92 22.46
#